data_AF-A0A200J833-F1
#
_entry.id   AF-A0A200J833-F1
#
_cell.length_a   1.000
_cell.length_b   1.000
_cell.length_c   1.000
_cell.angle_alpha   90.00
_cell.angle_beta   90.00
_cell.angle_gamma   90.00
#
_symmetry.space_group_name_H-M   'P 1'
#
loop_
_entity.id
_entity.type
_entity.pdbx_description
1 polymer ?
#
loop_
_entity_poly.entity_id
_entity_poly.type
_entity_poly.pdbx_seq_one_letter_code
_entity_poly.pdbx_strand_id
1 'polypeptide(L)'
;MKKNEYLALVAMEECAEVQQALSKAIRFGFKDHHPSRVDESNEEQMLTEFYQLTAMIEELEKQGAIKCFSEEKITKIKQDKIKKVYKYMDYPKQE
;
A
#
# COMPACT_ATOMS: atom_id res chain seq x y z
N MET A 1 -8.66 23.26 8.61
CA MET A 1 -8.74 22.02 7.81
C MET A 1 -10.03 21.30 8.20
N LYS A 2 -10.86 20.90 7.24
CA LYS A 2 -12.04 20.07 7.50
C LYS A 2 -11.61 18.65 7.87
N LYS A 3 -12.46 17.91 8.58
CA LYS A 3 -12.15 16.53 9.01
C LYS A 3 -11.70 15.64 7.85
N ASN A 4 -12.41 15.66 6.72
CA ASN A 4 -12.09 14.81 5.56
C ASN A 4 -10.77 15.20 4.89
N GLU A 5 -10.39 16.49 4.92
CA GLU A 5 -9.10 16.96 4.41
C GLU A 5 -7.96 16.47 5.30
N TYR A 6 -8.17 16.44 6.62
CA TYR A 6 -7.20 15.90 7.56
C TYR A 6 -7.02 14.39 7.42
N LEU A 7 -8.12 13.63 7.28
CA LEU A 7 -8.04 12.19 7.03
C LEU A 7 -7.33 11.86 5.72
N ALA A 8 -7.58 12.66 4.67
CA ALA A 8 -6.86 12.52 3.41
C ALA A 8 -5.38 12.87 3.54
N LEU A 9 -5.03 13.88 4.34
CA LEU A 9 -3.64 14.22 4.64
C LEU A 9 -2.92 13.06 5.34
N VAL A 10 -3.52 12.46 6.37
CA VAL A 10 -2.94 11.29 7.05
C VAL A 10 -2.83 10.13 6.08
N ALA A 11 -3.85 9.83 5.26
CA ALA A 11 -3.74 8.79 4.22
C ALA A 11 -2.57 9.04 3.25
N MET A 12 -2.21 10.29 2.95
CA MET A 12 -1.04 10.62 2.14
C MET A 12 0.27 10.32 2.86
N GLU A 13 0.34 10.53 4.18
CA GLU A 13 1.49 10.16 5.00
C GLU A 13 1.69 8.63 4.95
N GLU A 14 0.62 7.85 5.17
CA GLU A 14 0.65 6.38 5.08
C GLU A 14 1.09 5.88 3.69
N CYS A 15 0.72 6.57 2.61
CA CYS A 15 1.21 6.25 1.27
C CYS A 15 2.74 6.39 1.17
N ALA A 16 3.31 7.43 1.78
CA ALA A 16 4.75 7.66 1.79
C ALA A 16 5.47 6.64 2.66
N GLU A 17 4.86 6.20 3.76
CA GLU A 17 5.42 5.17 4.65
C GLU A 17 5.41 3.79 4.00
N VAL A 18 4.32 3.40 3.32
CA VAL A 18 4.29 2.17 2.49
C VAL A 18 5.38 2.20 1.42
N GLN A 19 5.57 3.32 0.73
CA GLN A 19 6.65 3.48 -0.24
C GLN A 19 8.02 3.29 0.41
N GLN A 20 8.24 3.91 1.58
CA GLN A 20 9.50 3.79 2.31
C GLN A 20 9.76 2.35 2.76
N ALA A 21 8.75 1.67 3.31
CA ALA A 21 8.85 0.28 3.79
C ALA A 21 9.15 -0.69 2.64
N LEU A 22 8.46 -0.58 1.50
CA LEU A 22 8.78 -1.34 0.29
C LEU A 22 10.21 -1.10 -0.19
N SER A 23 10.67 0.16 -0.15
CA SER A 23 12.04 0.50 -0.53
C SER A 23 13.08 -0.17 0.37
N LYS A 24 12.84 -0.21 1.69
CA LYS A 24 13.71 -0.92 2.65
C LYS A 24 13.68 -2.43 2.40
N ALA A 25 12.50 -3.02 2.22
CA ALA A 25 12.35 -4.45 1.96
C ALA A 25 13.07 -4.90 0.68
N ILE A 26 13.02 -4.09 -0.39
CA ILE A 26 13.77 -4.37 -1.63
C ILE A 26 15.28 -4.21 -1.41
N ARG A 27 15.71 -3.21 -0.63
CA ARG A 27 17.13 -2.90 -0.42
C ARG A 27 17.84 -3.88 0.52
N PHE A 28 17.18 -4.28 1.60
CA PHE A 28 17.79 -5.06 2.69
C PHE A 28 17.24 -6.49 2.78
N GLY A 29 16.07 -6.74 2.19
CA GLY A 29 15.37 -8.02 2.26
C GLY A 29 14.16 -7.96 3.18
N PHE A 30 13.11 -8.68 2.81
CA PHE A 30 11.83 -8.68 3.53
C PHE A 30 11.92 -9.22 4.96
N LYS A 31 12.80 -10.20 5.19
CA LYS A 31 13.00 -10.83 6.50
C LYS A 31 14.08 -10.17 7.36
N ASP A 32 14.75 -9.15 6.82
CA ASP A 32 15.75 -8.38 7.56
C ASP A 32 15.04 -7.38 8.49
N HIS A 33 15.77 -6.87 9.48
CA HIS A 33 15.25 -5.97 10.51
C HIS A 33 16.22 -4.82 10.78
N HIS A 34 15.72 -3.69 11.26
CA HIS A 34 16.60 -2.57 11.62
C HIS A 34 17.48 -2.97 12.81
N PRO A 35 18.77 -2.59 12.87
CA PRO A 35 19.65 -2.96 13.98
C PRO A 35 19.14 -2.53 15.37
N SER A 36 18.32 -1.47 15.42
CA SER A 36 17.71 -0.96 16.65
C SER A 36 16.28 -1.46 16.91
N ARG A 37 15.72 -2.28 16.02
CA ARG A 37 14.37 -2.88 16.12
C ARG A 37 14.46 -4.31 15.63
N VAL A 38 15.02 -5.18 16.47
CA VAL A 38 15.27 -6.59 16.11
C VAL A 38 14.00 -7.43 16.05
N ASP A 39 12.92 -6.97 16.68
CA ASP A 39 11.66 -7.70 16.79
C ASP A 39 10.65 -7.38 15.68
N GLU A 40 11.03 -6.56 14.69
CA GLU A 40 10.16 -6.13 13.59
C GLU A 40 10.92 -6.28 12.27
N SER A 41 10.45 -7.19 11.42
CA SER A 41 10.96 -7.37 10.07
C SER A 41 10.49 -6.26 9.12
N ASN A 42 11.22 -6.05 8.03
CA ASN A 42 10.80 -5.12 6.97
C ASN A 42 9.44 -5.52 6.36
N GLU A 43 9.11 -6.81 6.32
CA GLU A 43 7.80 -7.33 5.91
C GLU A 43 6.71 -6.90 6.89
N GLU A 44 6.91 -7.07 8.19
CA GLU A 44 5.96 -6.64 9.22
C GLU A 44 5.76 -5.12 9.22
N GLN A 45 6.83 -4.34 9.04
CA GLN A 45 6.72 -2.90 8.86
C GLN A 45 5.88 -2.56 7.62
N MET A 46 6.18 -3.16 6.47
CA MET A 46 5.41 -2.94 5.23
C MET A 46 3.92 -3.26 5.40
N LEU A 47 3.60 -4.38 6.06
CA LEU A 47 2.22 -4.77 6.33
C LEU A 47 1.53 -3.78 7.28
N THR A 48 2.24 -3.30 8.30
CA THR A 48 1.72 -2.31 9.26
C THR A 48 1.29 -1.04 8.53
N GLU A 49 2.17 -0.42 7.74
CA GLU A 49 1.83 0.82 7.04
C GLU A 49 0.71 0.59 5.99
N PHE A 50 0.69 -0.58 5.35
CA PHE A 50 -0.37 -0.94 4.42
C PHE A 50 -1.76 -1.02 5.09
N TYR A 51 -1.84 -1.59 6.29
CA TYR A 51 -3.09 -1.66 7.05
C TYR A 51 -3.48 -0.32 7.66
N GLN A 52 -2.52 0.53 8.04
CA GLN A 52 -2.81 1.91 8.47
C GLN A 52 -3.39 2.75 7.32
N LEU A 53 -2.80 2.66 6.12
CA LEU A 53 -3.38 3.24 4.91
C LEU A 53 -4.81 2.74 4.66
N THR A 54 -5.03 1.43 4.76
CA THR A 54 -6.35 0.82 4.54
C THR A 54 -7.38 1.39 5.52
N ALA A 55 -7.03 1.50 6.80
CA ALA A 55 -7.89 2.09 7.82
C ALA A 55 -8.26 3.55 7.51
N MET A 56 -7.33 4.35 6.94
CA MET A 56 -7.63 5.74 6.57
C MET A 56 -8.57 5.84 5.36
N ILE A 57 -8.42 4.95 4.37
CA ILE A 57 -9.36 4.88 3.24
C ILE A 57 -10.75 4.45 3.70
N GLU A 58 -10.85 3.44 4.57
CA GLU A 58 -12.12 2.98 5.15
C GLU A 58 -12.80 4.08 5.98
N GLU A 59 -12.05 4.85 6.77
CA GLU A 59 -12.61 5.97 7.53
C GLU A 59 -13.11 7.09 6.60
N LEU A 60 -12.40 7.40 5.50
CA LEU A 60 -12.88 8.34 4.48
C LEU A 60 -14.20 7.87 3.83
N GLU A 61 -14.34 6.56 3.55
CA GLU A 61 -15.59 5.97 3.07
C GLU A 61 -16.72 6.10 4.10
N LYS A 62 -16.44 5.74 5.36
CA LYS A 62 -17.40 5.81 6.46
C LYS A 62 -17.91 7.22 6.74
N GLN A 63 -17.05 8.22 6.58
CA GLN A 63 -17.42 9.65 6.70
C GLN A 63 -18.16 10.18 5.45
N GLY A 64 -18.37 9.35 4.42
CA GLY A 64 -19.02 9.74 3.16
C GLY A 64 -18.17 10.68 2.31
N ALA A 65 -16.86 10.78 2.58
CA ALA A 65 -15.94 11.62 1.82
C ALA A 65 -15.69 11.05 0.42
N ILE A 66 -15.65 9.72 0.32
CA ILE A 66 -15.48 8.96 -0.92
C ILE A 66 -16.47 7.80 -0.97
N LYS A 67 -16.66 7.22 -2.15
CA LYS A 67 -17.53 6.04 -2.35
C LYS A 67 -16.70 4.76 -2.36
N CYS A 68 -17.19 3.74 -1.69
CA CYS A 68 -16.69 2.38 -1.85
C CYS A 68 -17.16 1.79 -3.19
N PHE A 69 -16.33 0.96 -3.81
CA PHE A 69 -16.71 0.18 -5.00
C PHE A 69 -17.33 -1.16 -4.59
N SER A 70 -18.11 -1.77 -5.50
CA SER A 70 -18.60 -3.13 -5.27
C SER A 70 -17.45 -4.14 -5.25
N GLU A 71 -17.66 -5.28 -4.58
CA GLU A 71 -16.69 -6.36 -4.50
C GLU A 71 -16.26 -6.87 -5.89
N GLU A 72 -17.19 -6.95 -6.86
CA GLU A 72 -16.84 -7.37 -8.22
C GLU A 72 -15.92 -6.36 -8.90
N LYS A 73 -16.18 -5.06 -8.70
CA LYS A 73 -15.34 -4.00 -9.27
C LYS A 73 -13.96 -3.97 -8.62
N ILE A 74 -13.87 -4.13 -7.30
CA ILE A 74 -12.59 -4.22 -6.56
C ILE A 74 -11.78 -5.42 -7.06
N THR A 75 -12.42 -6.59 -7.16
CA THR A 75 -11.79 -7.82 -7.65
C THR A 75 -11.24 -7.65 -9.07
N LYS A 76 -12.03 -7.05 -9.96
CA LYS A 76 -11.62 -6.78 -11.34
C LYS A 76 -10.40 -5.85 -11.40
N ILE A 77 -10.40 -4.75 -10.64
CA ILE A 77 -9.28 -3.79 -10.59
C ILE A 77 -7.99 -4.49 -10.14
N LYS A 78 -8.05 -5.30 -9.07
CA LYS A 78 -6.89 -6.04 -8.55
C LYS A 78 -6.36 -7.03 -9.60
N GLN A 79 -7.24 -7.83 -10.20
CA GLN A 79 -6.87 -8.80 -11.23
C GLN A 79 -6.24 -8.13 -12.46
N ASP A 80 -6.82 -7.04 -12.94
CA ASP A 80 -6.32 -6.32 -14.12
C ASP A 80 -4.94 -5.69 -13.85
N LYS A 81 -4.72 -5.15 -12.65
CA LYS A 81 -3.40 -4.64 -12.24
C LYS A 81 -2.35 -5.76 -12.23
N ILE A 82 -2.66 -6.92 -11.66
CA ILE A 82 -1.77 -8.07 -11.59
C ILE A 82 -1.45 -8.59 -13.00
N LYS A 83 -2.47 -8.82 -13.83
CA LYS A 83 -2.31 -9.25 -15.23
C LYS A 83 -1.39 -8.29 -15.99
N LYS A 84 -1.56 -6.98 -15.80
CA LYS A 84 -0.72 -5.96 -16.44
C LYS A 84 0.74 -6.07 -16.00
N VAL A 85 1.00 -6.25 -14.70
CA VAL A 85 2.37 -6.41 -14.18
C VAL A 85 3.06 -7.63 -14.78
N TYR A 86 2.43 -8.81 -14.73
CA TYR A 86 3.00 -10.04 -15.29
C TYR A 86 3.22 -9.95 -16.80
N LYS A 87 2.28 -9.34 -17.54
CA LYS A 87 2.44 -9.11 -18.98
C LYS A 87 3.74 -8.37 -19.33
N TYR A 88 4.15 -7.37 -18.54
CA TYR A 88 5.39 -6.62 -18.78
C TYR A 88 6.63 -7.25 -18.14
N MET A 89 6.46 -8.06 -17.09
CA MET A 89 7.55 -8.81 -16.48
C MET A 89 8.02 -9.96 -17.38
N ASP A 90 7.07 -10.65 -18.03
CA ASP A 90 7.34 -11.81 -18.90
C ASP A 90 7.58 -11.41 -20.36
N TYR A 91 7.47 -10.12 -20.70
CA TYR A 91 7.75 -9.64 -22.05
C TYR A 91 9.28 -9.76 -22.30
N PRO A 92 9.74 -10.58 -23.27
CA PRO A 92 11.15 -10.62 -23.59
C PRO A 92 11.56 -9.23 -24.06
N LYS A 93 12.65 -8.70 -23.47
CA LYS A 93 13.32 -7.50 -23.97
C LYS A 93 13.76 -7.80 -25.40
N GLN A 94 12.95 -7.38 -26.38
CA GLN A 94 13.35 -7.35 -27.78
C GLN A 94 14.36 -6.21 -27.92
N GLU A 95 15.63 -6.52 -27.67
CA GLU A 95 16.80 -5.73 -28.07
C GLU A 95 17.65 -6.55 -29.04
#